data_AF-A0A0U1DQ27-F1
#
_entry.id   AF-A0A0U1DQ27-F1
#
_cell.length_a   1.000
_cell.length_b   1.000
_cell.length_c   1.000
_cell.angle_alpha   90.00
_cell.angle_beta   90.00
_cell.angle_gamma   90.00
#
_symmetry.space_group_name_H-M   'P 1'
#
loop_
_entity.id
_entity.type
_entity.pdbx_description
1 polymer ?
#
loop_
_entity_poly.entity_id
_entity_poly.type
_entity_poly.pdbx_seq_one_letter_code
_entity_poly.pdbx_strand_id
1 'polypeptide(L)'
;MSWLQVVVLSIVQGLTEFLPVSSSGHLAITSRVFFDDDAGASFTAVTQLGTELAVLVYFARDIGRIIKAWFAGLTNAVHRSADYWLAGG
;
A
#
# COMPACT_ATOMS: atom_id res chain seq x y z
N MET A 1 18.90 9.29 14.96
CA MET A 1 17.54 9.75 14.61
C MET A 1 17.11 11.00 15.38
N SER A 2 17.29 12.18 14.79
CA SER A 2 16.68 13.43 15.28
C SER A 2 15.23 13.56 14.79
N TRP A 3 14.41 14.43 15.40
CA TRP A 3 13.04 14.70 14.92
C TRP A 3 12.99 15.22 13.48
N LEU A 4 13.95 16.08 13.11
CA LEU A 4 14.10 16.56 11.73
C LEU A 4 14.34 15.40 10.76
N GLN A 5 15.25 14.50 11.12
CA GLN A 5 15.56 13.32 10.32
C GLN A 5 14.33 12.41 10.16
N VAL A 6 13.59 12.17 11.25
CA VAL A 6 12.34 11.38 11.20
C VAL A 6 11.36 11.99 10.20
N VAL A 7 11.10 13.30 10.29
CA VAL A 7 10.16 13.98 9.38
C VAL A 7 10.62 13.88 7.91
N VAL A 8 11.89 14.18 7.64
CA VAL A 8 12.44 14.14 6.28
C VAL A 8 12.39 12.74 5.69
N LEU A 9 12.85 11.74 6.44
CA LEU A 9 12.88 10.36 5.98
C LEU A 9 11.46 9.78 5.81
N SER A 10 10.51 10.12 6.68
CA SER A 10 9.11 9.73 6.51
C SER A 10 8.46 10.36 5.28
N ILE A 11 8.80 11.61 4.93
CA ILE A 11 8.33 12.24 3.68
C ILE A 11 8.93 11.51 2.47
N VAL A 12 10.24 11.22 2.48
CA VAL A 12 10.90 10.51 1.38
C VAL A 12 10.29 9.11 1.19
N GLN A 13 10.09 8.35 2.28
CA GLN A 13 9.42 7.06 2.22
C GLN A 13 8.01 7.19 1.64
N GLY A 14 7.20 8.12 2.17
CA GLY A 14 5.83 8.31 1.70
C GLY A 14 5.73 8.70 0.22
N LEU A 15 6.66 9.51 -0.29
CA LEU A 15 6.68 9.90 -1.70
C LEU A 15 7.19 8.77 -2.61
N THR A 16 8.19 8.01 -2.17
CA THR A 16 8.85 6.99 -2.99
C THR A 16 8.18 5.63 -2.93
N GLU A 17 7.38 5.34 -1.91
CA GLU A 17 6.63 4.07 -1.80
C GLU A 17 5.59 3.91 -2.91
N PHE A 18 4.95 5.01 -3.32
CA PHE A 18 3.94 4.99 -4.38
C PHE A 18 4.53 5.07 -5.79
N LEU A 19 5.83 5.29 -5.90
CA LEU A 19 6.56 5.33 -7.16
C LEU A 19 7.34 4.02 -7.33
N PRO A 20 7.44 3.45 -8.55
CA PRO A 20 8.19 2.22 -8.80
C PRO A 20 9.71 2.48 -8.83
N VAL A 21 10.27 3.01 -7.75
CA VAL A 21 11.65 3.51 -7.67
C VAL A 21 12.47 2.92 -6.52
N SER A 22 12.01 1.87 -5.85
CA SER A 22 12.63 1.27 -4.65
C SER A 22 12.76 2.27 -3.49
N SER A 23 11.73 2.31 -2.64
CA SER A 23 11.64 3.21 -1.49
C SER A 23 12.75 2.95 -0.45
N SER A 24 13.06 1.69 -0.16
CA SER A 24 14.12 1.31 0.80
C SER A 24 15.52 1.79 0.39
N GLY A 25 15.82 1.78 -0.92
CA GLY A 25 17.07 2.30 -1.46
C GLY A 25 17.17 3.82 -1.33
N HIS A 26 16.10 4.54 -1.66
CA HIS A 26 16.04 5.99 -1.51
C HIS A 26 16.15 6.42 -0.05
N LEU A 27 15.52 5.69 0.87
CA LEU A 27 15.58 5.95 2.30
C LEU A 27 17.00 5.77 2.85
N ALA A 28 17.68 4.68 2.48
CA ALA A 28 19.06 4.40 2.89
C ALA A 28 20.03 5.47 2.35
N ILE A 29 19.91 5.83 1.07
CA ILE A 29 20.75 6.86 0.44
C ILE A 29 20.52 8.21 1.10
N THR A 30 19.26 8.62 1.27
CA THR A 30 18.92 9.92 1.87
C THR A 30 19.42 10.00 3.31
N SER A 31 19.25 8.95 4.11
CA SER A 31 19.72 8.93 5.49
C SER A 31 21.25 9.07 5.57
N ARG A 32 21.97 8.33 4.72
CA ARG A 32 23.43 8.32 4.73
C ARG A 32 24.04 9.63 4.21
N VAL A 33 23.42 10.25 3.20
CA VAL A 33 23.92 11.50 2.60
C VAL A 33 23.58 12.73 3.43
N PHE A 34 22.36 12.82 3.97
CA PHE A 34 21.89 14.03 4.65
C PHE A 34 22.09 14.01 6.16
N PHE A 35 22.23 12.83 6.77
CA PHE A 35 22.28 12.69 8.22
C PHE A 35 23.46 11.85 8.73
N ASP A 36 24.32 11.34 7.84
CA ASP A 36 25.48 10.48 8.15
C ASP A 36 25.11 9.30 9.09
N ASP A 37 23.86 8.85 9.01
CA ASP A 37 23.26 7.87 9.91
C ASP A 37 22.46 6.87 9.07
N ASP A 38 22.30 5.65 9.56
CA ASP A 38 21.50 4.64 8.90
C ASP A 38 20.04 4.78 9.38
N ALA A 39 19.09 4.85 8.45
CA ALA A 39 17.65 4.93 8.80
C ALA A 39 17.28 3.79 9.77
N GLY A 40 17.96 2.65 9.65
CA GLY A 40 17.84 1.51 10.55
C GLY A 40 16.62 0.65 10.21
N ALA A 41 16.79 -0.68 10.32
CA ALA A 41 15.78 -1.64 9.89
C ALA A 41 14.40 -1.42 10.55
N SER A 42 14.38 -1.05 11.84
CA SER A 42 13.14 -0.78 12.57
C SER A 42 12.39 0.43 12.03
N PHE A 43 13.09 1.50 11.64
CA PHE A 43 12.44 2.69 11.08
C PHE A 43 11.89 2.40 9.68
N THR A 44 12.66 1.72 8.84
CA THR A 44 12.22 1.30 7.51
C THR A 44 10.97 0.41 7.59
N ALA A 45 10.94 -0.55 8.52
CA ALA A 45 9.78 -1.41 8.73
C ALA A 45 8.54 -0.63 9.20
N VAL A 46 8.70 0.24 10.20
CA VAL A 46 7.58 1.05 10.73
C VAL A 46 7.03 2.00 9.68
N THR A 47 7.90 2.61 8.89
CA THR A 47 7.46 3.55 7.83
C THR A 47 6.80 2.84 6.66
N GLN A 48 7.26 1.64 6.26
CA GLN A 48 6.54 0.79 5.30
C GLN A 48 5.15 0.38 5.80
N LEU A 49 5.05 -0.06 7.06
CA LEU A 49 3.76 -0.37 7.67
C LEU A 49 2.85 0.85 7.71
N GLY A 50 3.42 2.04 7.96
CA GLY A 50 2.68 3.30 7.91
C GLY A 50 2.11 3.62 6.53
N THR A 51 2.91 3.43 5.47
CA THR A 51 2.45 3.64 4.09
C THR A 51 1.42 2.61 3.64
N GLU A 52 1.61 1.33 4.02
CA GLU A 52 0.63 0.28 3.75
C GLU A 52 -0.69 0.54 4.49
N LEU A 53 -0.63 0.93 5.77
CA LEU A 53 -1.80 1.31 6.55
C LEU A 53 -2.53 2.50 5.94
N ALA A 54 -1.81 3.50 5.42
CA ALA A 54 -2.42 4.64 4.73
C ALA A 54 -3.25 4.19 3.51
N VAL A 55 -2.75 3.22 2.73
CA VAL A 55 -3.49 2.61 1.61
C VAL A 55 -4.72 1.86 2.10
N LEU A 56 -4.57 1.04 3.15
CA LEU A 56 -5.68 0.28 3.74
C LEU A 56 -6.79 1.21 4.24
N VAL A 57 -6.43 2.31 4.91
CA VAL A 57 -7.39 3.31 5.40
C VAL A 57 -8.05 4.04 4.23
N TYR A 58 -7.28 4.45 3.22
CA TYR A 58 -7.80 5.14 2.04
C TYR A 58 -8.81 4.28 1.27
N PHE A 59 -8.52 2.99 1.07
CA PHE A 59 -9.39 2.05 0.36
C PHE A 59 -10.30 1.23 1.27
N ALA A 60 -10.41 1.55 2.56
CA ALA A 60 -11.12 0.71 3.54
C ALA A 60 -12.55 0.38 3.11
N ARG A 61 -13.26 1.35 2.51
CA ARG A 61 -14.63 1.15 2.02
C ARG A 61 -14.69 0.21 0.81
N ASP A 62 -13.77 0.34 -0.13
CA ASP A 62 -13.74 -0.48 -1.34
C ASP A 62 -13.27 -1.89 -1.04
N ILE A 63 -12.26 -2.04 -0.18
CA ILE A 63 -11.86 -3.33 0.39
C ILE A 63 -13.06 -4.00 1.07
N GLY A 64 -13.80 -3.28 1.90
CA GLY A 64 -15.00 -3.81 2.56
C GLY A 64 -16.09 -4.25 1.57
N ARG A 65 -16.26 -3.53 0.45
CA ARG A 65 -17.20 -3.93 -0.63
C ARG A 65 -16.73 -5.20 -1.33
N ILE A 66 -15.45 -5.28 -1.69
CA ILE A 66 -14.86 -6.44 -2.37
C ILE A 66 -14.95 -7.68 -1.48
N ILE A 67 -14.59 -7.57 -0.20
CA ILE A 67 -14.68 -8.66 0.77
C ILE A 67 -16.13 -9.17 0.88
N LYS A 68 -17.10 -8.26 1.05
CA LYS A 68 -18.53 -8.63 1.11
C LYS A 68 -19.01 -9.30 -0.17
N ALA A 69 -18.64 -8.77 -1.33
CA ALA A 69 -19.00 -9.35 -2.62
C ALA A 69 -18.38 -10.75 -2.81
N TRP A 70 -17.13 -10.93 -2.38
CA TRP A 70 -16.44 -12.22 -2.43
C TRP A 70 -17.14 -13.28 -1.56
N PHE A 71 -17.47 -12.95 -0.30
CA PHE A 71 -18.23 -13.85 0.57
C PHE A 71 -19.65 -14.10 0.07
N ALA A 72 -20.34 -13.08 -0.44
CA ALA A 72 -21.66 -13.24 -1.05
C ALA A 72 -21.61 -14.17 -2.27
N GLY A 73 -20.57 -14.06 -3.10
CA GLY A 73 -20.33 -14.94 -4.25
C GLY A 73 -20.05 -16.40 -3.87
N LEU A 74 -19.47 -16.66 -2.70
CA LEU A 74 -19.33 -18.01 -2.15
C LEU A 74 -20.67 -18.61 -1.70
N THR A 75 -21.61 -17.77 -1.23
CA THR A 75 -22.94 -18.22 -0.81
C THR A 75 -23.97 -18.28 -1.93
N ASN A 76 -23.78 -17.53 -3.01
CA ASN A 76 -24.69 -17.46 -4.17
C ASN A 76 -23.93 -17.67 -5.47
N ALA A 77 -23.68 -18.94 -5.80
CA ALA A 77 -23.12 -19.37 -7.09
C ALA A 77 -24.14 -19.30 -8.26
N VAL A 78 -25.36 -18.80 -8.04
CA VAL A 78 -26.53 -19.06 -8.89
C VAL A 78 -26.73 -18.07 -10.06
N HIS A 79 -25.93 -17.00 -10.18
CA HIS A 79 -26.03 -16.06 -11.31
C HIS A 79 -24.84 -16.13 -12.28
N ARG A 80 -24.27 -17.32 -12.50
CA ARG A 80 -23.14 -17.50 -13.43
C ARG A 80 -23.49 -18.16 -14.78
N SER A 81 -24.77 -18.45 -15.09
CA SER A 81 -25.07 -19.36 -16.21
C SER A 81 -26.29 -19.09 -17.12
N ALA A 82 -26.96 -17.92 -17.11
CA ALA A 82 -28.21 -17.80 -17.89
C ALA A 82 -28.17 -16.96 -19.18
N ASP A 83 -27.32 -15.93 -19.35
CA ASP A 83 -27.54 -14.95 -20.42
C ASP A 83 -26.34 -14.69 -21.34
N TYR A 84 -25.88 -15.73 -22.05
CA TYR A 84 -25.00 -15.55 -23.22
C TYR A 84 -25.64 -16.03 -24.55
N TRP A 85 -26.86 -16.57 -24.53
CA TRP A 85 -27.46 -17.21 -25.71
C TRP A 85 -28.59 -16.40 -26.40
N LEU A 86 -29.02 -15.25 -25.85
CA LEU A 86 -30.18 -14.50 -26.40
C LEU A 86 -29.88 -13.08 -26.90
N ALA A 87 -28.60 -12.69 -27.02
CA ALA A 87 -28.22 -11.33 -27.48
C ALA A 87 -27.43 -11.30 -28.80
N GLY A 88 -27.46 -12.36 -29.61
CA GLY A 88 -26.80 -12.35 -30.93
C GLY A 88 -27.08 -13.58 -31.76
N GLY A 89 -28.16 -13.54 -32.54
CA GLY A 89 -28.55 -14.56 -33.52
C GLY A 89 -30.03 -14.47 -33.86
#